data_AF-F8RKS8-F1
#
_entry.id   AF-F8RKS8-F1
#
_cell.length_a   1.000
_cell.length_b   1.000
_cell.length_c   1.000
_cell.angle_alpha   90.00
_cell.angle_beta   90.00
_cell.angle_gamma   90.00
#
_symmetry.space_group_name_H-M   'P 1'
#
loop_
_entity.id
_entity.type
_entity.pdbx_description
1 polymer ?
#
loop_
_entity_poly.entity_id
_entity_poly.type
_entity_poly.pdbx_seq_one_letter_code
_entity_poly.pdbx_strand_id
1 'polypeptide(L)'
;SLPKKNGDVKIRWASQGMMRFTPEAMRRMFQPIMDRIKQAIGYVLNNPSSMRIQYLFLVGGFSESVMLHRELHREFGHLMKIVFPQDVGLPILMGAVLFRLDPTIVPLKKSRLTYGVGVLNRFDDGKHPSSKKVSKDGIEGWTNIFDEFVLLDQTVALDDTVRRSYTPAKSGQKTSIVNVYVSERSDAEYITNSRVTKCGTLCLDLPYLTEYITDSGVKKCGTLCLDLTDLQYQQSIPKRREIQTRMVFGDTEIKVSALDVAT
;
A
#
# COMPACT_ATOMS: atom_id res chain seq x y z
N SER A 1 -32.84 42.70 3.60
CA SER A 1 -34.00 41.92 3.13
C SER A 1 -33.66 40.44 3.18
N LEU A 2 -34.34 39.67 4.02
CA LEU A 2 -34.16 38.21 4.10
C LEU A 2 -34.62 37.55 2.78
N PRO A 3 -33.87 36.61 2.18
CA PRO A 3 -34.29 35.97 0.94
C PRO A 3 -35.53 35.10 1.18
N LYS A 4 -36.54 35.27 0.33
CA LYS A 4 -37.79 34.50 0.31
C LYS A 4 -37.54 33.03 -0.04
N LYS A 5 -38.12 32.16 0.80
CA LYS A 5 -38.82 30.89 0.49
C LYS A 5 -38.40 30.16 -0.80
N ASN A 6 -37.52 29.17 -0.66
CA ASN A 6 -37.67 27.91 -1.40
C ASN A 6 -38.30 26.85 -0.48
N GLY A 7 -39.63 26.78 -0.53
CA GLY A 7 -40.38 25.54 -0.78
C GLY A 7 -40.41 24.36 0.19
N ASP A 8 -39.60 24.25 1.25
CA ASP A 8 -39.72 23.10 2.17
C ASP A 8 -40.34 23.54 3.51
N VAL A 9 -41.63 23.24 3.74
CA VAL A 9 -42.39 23.53 4.98
C VAL A 9 -41.68 23.01 6.25
N LYS A 10 -40.75 22.10 6.01
CA LYS A 10 -39.96 21.32 6.95
C LYS A 10 -38.66 22.00 7.42
N ILE A 11 -38.25 23.13 6.82
CA ILE A 11 -37.09 23.92 7.20
C ILE A 11 -37.52 25.38 7.38
N ARG A 12 -37.32 25.95 8.57
CA ARG A 12 -37.76 27.31 8.90
C ARG A 12 -36.60 28.14 9.43
N TRP A 13 -36.50 29.38 8.96
CA TRP A 13 -35.60 30.38 9.54
C TRP A 13 -36.26 31.05 10.74
N ALA A 14 -35.56 31.08 11.87
CA ALA A 14 -35.95 31.84 13.06
C ALA A 14 -35.35 33.25 12.99
N SER A 15 -36.00 34.21 13.66
CA SER A 15 -35.67 35.65 13.61
C SER A 15 -34.27 36.01 14.11
N GLN A 16 -33.58 35.12 14.80
CA GLN A 16 -32.20 35.31 15.31
C GLN A 16 -31.13 34.70 14.40
N GLY A 17 -31.45 34.39 13.13
CA GLY A 17 -30.50 33.76 12.19
C GLY A 17 -30.32 32.25 12.39
N MET A 18 -31.14 31.61 13.22
CA MET A 18 -31.12 30.16 13.42
C MET A 18 -31.97 29.43 12.38
N MET A 19 -31.51 28.27 11.92
CA MET A 19 -32.29 27.37 11.06
C MET A 19 -32.88 26.24 11.90
N ARG A 20 -34.18 26.01 11.78
CA ARG A 20 -34.92 24.93 12.45
C ARG A 20 -35.35 23.89 11.44
N PHE A 21 -35.00 22.64 11.71
CA PHE A 21 -35.40 21.49 10.92
C PHE A 21 -36.48 20.71 11.65
N THR A 22 -37.51 20.28 10.93
CA THR A 22 -38.42 19.25 11.43
C THR A 22 -37.71 17.88 11.47
N PRO A 23 -38.14 16.95 12.33
CA PRO A 23 -37.59 15.60 12.34
C PRO A 23 -37.64 14.91 10.97
N GLU A 24 -38.66 15.18 10.16
CA GLU A 24 -38.79 14.67 8.79
C GLU A 24 -37.73 15.25 7.86
N ALA A 25 -37.44 16.55 7.97
CA ALA A 25 -36.39 17.20 7.18
C ALA A 25 -35.02 16.62 7.53
N MET A 26 -34.72 16.50 8.83
CA MET A 26 -33.48 15.91 9.31
C MET A 26 -33.32 14.48 8.80
N ARG A 27 -34.34 13.63 8.96
CA ARG A 27 -34.32 12.26 8.44
C ARG A 27 -34.03 12.20 6.94
N ARG A 28 -34.70 13.05 6.15
CA ARG A 28 -34.47 13.13 4.70
C ARG A 28 -33.04 13.53 4.35
N MET A 29 -32.44 14.46 5.10
CA MET A 29 -31.04 14.87 4.88
C MET A 29 -30.04 13.74 5.18
N PHE A 30 -30.30 12.93 6.21
CA PHE A 30 -29.42 11.83 6.58
C PHE A 30 -29.66 10.54 5.78
N GLN A 31 -30.79 10.44 5.06
CA GLN A 31 -31.14 9.24 4.30
C GLN A 31 -30.05 8.77 3.31
N PRO A 32 -29.42 9.65 2.50
CA PRO A 32 -28.37 9.22 1.57
C PRO A 32 -27.14 8.62 2.27
N ILE A 33 -26.83 9.10 3.48
CA ILE A 33 -25.74 8.57 4.29
C ILE A 33 -26.13 7.19 4.83
N MET A 34 -27.36 7.04 5.34
CA MET A 34 -27.87 5.74 5.83
C MET A 34 -27.89 4.68 4.73
N ASP A 35 -28.32 5.04 3.52
CA ASP A 35 -28.36 4.11 2.39
C ASP A 35 -26.94 3.68 1.97
N ARG A 36 -25.97 4.61 1.97
CA ARG A 36 -24.56 4.27 1.73
C ARG A 36 -23.98 3.34 2.79
N ILE A 37 -24.30 3.56 4.07
CA ILE A 37 -23.86 2.67 5.16
C ILE A 37 -24.45 1.27 4.98
N LYS A 38 -25.74 1.16 4.69
CA LYS A 38 -26.40 -0.14 4.43
C LYS A 38 -25.79 -0.85 3.23
N GLN A 39 -25.53 -0.13 2.14
CA GLN A 39 -24.87 -0.70 0.95
C GLN A 39 -23.46 -1.21 1.28
N ALA A 40 -22.67 -0.45 2.05
CA ALA A 40 -21.33 -0.86 2.44
C ALA A 40 -21.35 -2.13 3.32
N ILE A 41 -22.26 -2.20 4.30
CA ILE A 41 -22.44 -3.40 5.13
C ILE A 41 -22.88 -4.58 4.25
N GLY A 42 -23.89 -4.38 3.40
CA GLY A 42 -24.36 -5.40 2.47
C GLY A 42 -23.28 -5.92 1.53
N TYR A 43 -22.39 -5.06 1.04
CA TYR A 43 -21.25 -5.46 0.21
C TYR A 43 -20.31 -6.41 0.95
N VAL A 44 -20.02 -6.14 2.23
CA VAL A 44 -19.18 -7.02 3.06
C VAL A 44 -19.86 -8.36 3.34
N LEU A 45 -21.15 -8.34 3.67
CA LEU A 45 -21.91 -9.56 3.98
C LEU A 45 -22.11 -10.48 2.78
N ASN A 46 -22.19 -9.91 1.58
CA ASN A 46 -22.33 -10.66 0.34
C ASN A 46 -20.99 -11.15 -0.23
N ASN A 47 -19.86 -10.85 0.42
CA ASN A 47 -18.56 -11.32 -0.03
C ASN A 47 -18.48 -12.84 0.17
N PRO A 48 -18.25 -13.67 -0.89
CA PRO A 48 -18.21 -15.13 -0.78
C PRO A 48 -17.13 -15.64 0.19
N SER A 49 -16.07 -14.86 0.39
CA SER A 49 -14.96 -15.17 1.30
C SER A 49 -15.26 -14.78 2.75
N SER A 50 -16.41 -14.14 3.02
CA SER A 50 -16.81 -13.82 4.39
C SER A 50 -17.34 -15.07 5.08
N MET A 51 -16.76 -15.40 6.24
CA MET A 51 -17.36 -16.38 7.15
C MET A 51 -18.71 -15.84 7.63
N ARG A 52 -19.55 -16.71 8.22
CA ARG A 52 -20.82 -16.30 8.83
C ARG A 52 -20.59 -15.23 9.91
N ILE A 53 -20.82 -13.97 9.57
CA ILE A 53 -20.69 -12.83 10.48
C ILE A 53 -21.86 -12.85 11.47
N GLN A 54 -21.55 -12.90 12.76
CA GLN A 54 -22.54 -13.01 13.83
C GLN A 54 -22.79 -11.70 14.57
N TYR A 55 -21.81 -10.79 14.55
CA TYR A 55 -21.83 -9.55 15.32
C TYR A 55 -21.44 -8.35 14.44
N LEU A 56 -22.14 -7.23 14.64
CA LEU A 56 -21.78 -5.93 14.11
C LEU A 56 -21.58 -4.96 15.28
N PHE A 57 -20.33 -4.55 15.51
CA PHE A 57 -19.98 -3.56 16.52
C PHE A 57 -19.94 -2.17 15.90
N LEU A 58 -20.71 -1.23 16.45
CA LEU A 58 -20.66 0.16 16.02
C LEU A 58 -19.82 0.98 16.99
N VAL A 59 -18.84 1.71 16.46
CA VAL A 59 -17.92 2.54 17.23
C VAL A 59 -17.79 3.93 16.60
N GLY A 60 -17.31 4.91 17.37
CA GLY A 60 -17.13 6.29 16.94
C GLY A 60 -18.38 7.16 17.11
N GLY A 61 -18.22 8.49 17.08
CA GLY A 61 -19.28 9.42 17.51
C GLY A 61 -20.61 9.31 16.76
N PHE A 62 -20.60 8.98 15.46
CA PHE A 62 -21.85 8.81 14.71
C PHE A 62 -22.66 7.58 15.15
N SER A 63 -22.02 6.62 15.82
CA SER A 63 -22.71 5.48 16.41
C SER A 63 -23.57 5.82 17.62
N GLU A 64 -23.60 7.07 18.11
CA GLU A 64 -24.61 7.54 19.08
C GLU A 64 -25.96 7.86 18.43
N SER A 65 -26.01 7.89 17.10
CA SER A 65 -27.23 8.24 16.36
C SER A 65 -28.32 7.19 16.55
N VAL A 66 -29.39 7.57 17.28
CA VAL A 66 -30.60 6.76 17.43
C VAL A 66 -31.22 6.40 16.07
N MET A 67 -31.09 7.29 15.08
CA MET A 67 -31.57 7.02 13.72
C MET A 67 -30.76 5.90 13.05
N LEU A 68 -29.44 5.91 13.22
CA LEU A 68 -28.56 4.86 12.70
C LEU A 68 -28.88 3.50 13.33
N HIS A 69 -29.05 3.47 14.66
CA HIS A 69 -29.41 2.25 15.39
C HIS A 69 -30.68 1.62 14.83
N ARG A 70 -31.73 2.43 14.69
CA ARG A 70 -33.03 1.97 14.20
C ARG A 70 -32.96 1.44 12.77
N GLU A 71 -32.29 2.16 11.88
CA GLU A 71 -32.16 1.74 10.48
C GLU A 71 -31.34 0.44 10.35
N LEU A 72 -30.24 0.32 11.09
CA LEU A 72 -29.41 -0.90 11.05
C LEU A 72 -30.10 -2.10 11.69
N HIS A 73 -30.82 -1.92 12.81
CA HIS A 73 -31.62 -3.00 13.38
C HIS A 73 -32.74 -3.45 12.45
N ARG A 74 -33.43 -2.51 11.78
CA ARG A 74 -34.47 -2.85 10.80
C ARG A 74 -33.89 -3.66 9.65
N GLU A 75 -32.74 -3.26 9.14
CA GLU A 75 -32.14 -3.88 7.95
C GLU A 75 -31.42 -5.19 8.25
N PHE A 76 -30.60 -5.23 9.31
CA PHE A 76 -29.66 -6.32 9.56
C PHE A 76 -29.88 -7.08 10.88
N GLY A 77 -30.81 -6.63 11.74
CA GLY A 77 -31.04 -7.22 13.05
C GLY A 77 -31.52 -8.68 13.02
N HIS A 78 -32.07 -9.11 11.89
CA HIS A 78 -32.47 -10.50 11.66
C HIS A 78 -31.30 -11.40 11.21
N LEU A 79 -30.21 -10.81 10.73
CA LEU A 79 -29.02 -11.52 10.23
C LEU A 79 -27.94 -11.67 11.29
N MET A 80 -27.78 -10.67 12.17
CA MET A 80 -26.70 -10.61 13.15
C MET A 80 -27.05 -9.78 14.38
N LYS A 81 -26.29 -9.98 15.46
CA LYS A 81 -26.40 -9.16 16.65
C LYS A 81 -25.68 -7.84 16.46
N ILE A 82 -26.41 -6.74 16.57
CA ILE A 82 -25.85 -5.39 16.52
C ILE A 82 -25.52 -4.95 17.95
N VAL A 83 -24.28 -4.50 18.17
CA VAL A 83 -23.74 -4.14 19.48
C VAL A 83 -23.31 -2.67 19.46
N PHE A 84 -23.83 -1.91 20.42
CA PHE A 84 -23.46 -0.53 20.68
C PHE A 84 -22.76 -0.46 22.04
N PRO A 85 -21.45 -0.20 22.08
CA PRO A 85 -20.72 0.01 23.33
C PRO A 85 -21.28 1.20 24.11
N GLN A 86 -21.28 1.13 25.46
CA GLN A 86 -21.80 2.18 26.35
C GLN A 86 -21.11 3.54 26.12
N ASP A 87 -19.79 3.52 25.89
CA ASP A 87 -18.99 4.71 25.56
C ASP A 87 -18.44 4.57 24.15
N VAL A 88 -19.13 5.04 23.11
CA VAL A 88 -18.78 4.70 21.72
C VAL A 88 -17.38 5.16 21.25
N GLY A 89 -16.78 6.14 21.92
CA GLY A 89 -15.43 6.64 21.64
C GLY A 89 -14.33 5.85 22.38
N LEU A 90 -14.66 5.21 23.50
CA LEU A 90 -13.70 4.52 24.36
C LEU A 90 -13.11 3.24 23.74
N PRO A 91 -13.86 2.39 23.00
CA PRO A 91 -13.33 1.20 22.36
C PRO A 91 -12.16 1.47 21.42
N ILE A 92 -12.20 2.58 20.67
CA ILE A 92 -11.12 2.96 19.75
C ILE A 92 -9.86 3.30 20.54
N LEU A 93 -10.00 4.13 21.60
CA LEU A 93 -8.89 4.51 22.45
C LEU A 93 -8.29 3.30 23.18
N MET A 94 -9.14 2.49 23.81
CA MET A 94 -8.72 1.28 24.53
C MET A 94 -8.03 0.29 23.59
N GLY A 95 -8.59 0.08 22.39
CA GLY A 95 -7.97 -0.78 21.37
C GLY A 95 -6.59 -0.27 20.96
N ALA A 96 -6.42 1.04 20.78
CA ALA A 96 -5.11 1.62 20.45
C ALA A 96 -4.10 1.46 21.60
N VAL A 97 -4.51 1.66 22.85
CA VAL A 97 -3.65 1.44 24.03
C VAL A 97 -3.26 -0.03 24.16
N LEU A 98 -4.23 -0.94 24.06
CA LEU A 98 -3.97 -2.39 24.11
C LEU A 98 -3.02 -2.83 22.99
N PHE A 99 -3.25 -2.37 21.76
CA PHE A 99 -2.37 -2.67 20.63
C PHE A 99 -0.96 -2.11 20.83
N ARG A 100 -0.82 -0.93 21.45
CA ARG A 100 0.50 -0.37 21.76
C ARG A 100 1.22 -1.13 22.88
N LEU A 101 0.49 -1.65 23.86
CA LEU A 101 1.05 -2.47 24.94
C LEU A 101 1.49 -3.85 24.42
N ASP A 102 0.68 -4.45 23.55
CA ASP A 102 0.95 -5.74 22.94
C ASP A 102 0.44 -5.76 21.49
N PRO A 103 1.32 -5.55 20.49
CA PRO A 103 0.95 -5.61 19.08
C PRO A 103 0.50 -7.01 18.62
N THR A 104 0.82 -8.07 19.37
CA THR A 104 0.52 -9.46 18.96
C THR A 104 -0.96 -9.81 19.07
N ILE A 105 -1.76 -8.99 19.77
CA ILE A 105 -3.22 -9.13 19.88
C ILE A 105 -3.93 -9.05 18.52
N VAL A 106 -3.31 -8.40 17.52
CA VAL A 106 -3.76 -8.39 16.12
C VAL A 106 -2.71 -9.11 15.26
N PRO A 107 -2.73 -10.46 15.22
CA PRO A 107 -1.67 -11.24 14.60
C PRO A 107 -1.67 -11.16 13.07
N LEU A 108 -2.81 -10.84 12.46
CA LEU A 108 -3.01 -10.80 11.02
C LEU A 108 -3.71 -9.50 10.61
N LYS A 109 -3.26 -8.93 9.50
CA LYS A 109 -3.86 -7.74 8.87
C LYS A 109 -4.07 -8.03 7.39
N LYS A 110 -5.03 -7.36 6.76
CA LYS A 110 -5.18 -7.35 5.30
C LYS A 110 -4.56 -6.08 4.73
N SER A 111 -3.77 -6.23 3.67
CA SER A 111 -3.24 -5.07 2.96
C SER A 111 -4.36 -4.30 2.27
N ARG A 112 -4.37 -2.98 2.45
CA ARG A 112 -5.39 -2.10 1.87
C ARG A 112 -5.13 -1.73 0.41
N LEU A 113 -3.91 -1.95 -0.07
CA LEU A 113 -3.44 -1.63 -1.41
C LEU A 113 -2.45 -2.70 -1.84
N THR A 114 -2.20 -2.78 -3.14
CA THR A 114 -1.06 -3.51 -3.67
C THR A 114 0.18 -2.61 -3.58
N TYR A 115 1.27 -3.11 -2.98
CA TYR A 115 2.54 -2.39 -2.88
C TYR A 115 3.62 -3.13 -3.66
N GLY A 116 4.48 -2.37 -4.32
CA GLY A 116 5.58 -2.91 -5.09
C GLY A 116 6.58 -1.85 -5.51
N VAL A 117 7.52 -2.23 -6.36
CA VAL A 117 8.56 -1.33 -6.88
C VAL A 117 8.55 -1.31 -8.40
N GLY A 118 9.02 -0.20 -8.97
CA GLY A 118 9.23 -0.09 -10.41
C GLY A 118 10.54 -0.74 -10.82
N VAL A 119 10.48 -1.73 -11.71
CA VAL A 119 11.65 -2.46 -12.20
C VAL A 119 11.76 -2.31 -13.71
N LEU A 120 12.97 -2.04 -14.19
CA LEU A 120 13.26 -2.05 -15.63
C LEU A 120 13.63 -3.46 -16.05
N ASN A 121 12.77 -4.11 -16.84
CA ASN A 121 13.01 -5.44 -17.40
C ASN A 121 13.28 -5.37 -18.90
N ARG A 122 13.91 -6.43 -19.42
CA ARG A 122 14.01 -6.62 -20.88
C ARG A 122 12.62 -6.75 -21.48
N PHE A 123 12.39 -6.07 -22.58
CA PHE A 123 11.17 -6.21 -23.38
C PHE A 123 11.16 -7.60 -24.04
N ASP A 124 9.98 -8.20 -24.13
CA ASP A 124 9.75 -9.54 -24.66
C ASP A 124 8.51 -9.43 -25.54
N ASP A 125 8.69 -9.51 -26.85
CA ASP A 125 7.60 -9.32 -27.83
C ASP A 125 6.49 -10.38 -27.70
N GLY A 126 6.77 -11.53 -27.08
CA GLY A 126 5.78 -12.58 -26.83
C GLY A 126 4.94 -12.36 -25.57
N LYS A 127 5.37 -11.49 -24.65
CA LYS A 127 4.71 -11.26 -23.35
C LYS A 127 4.22 -9.84 -23.16
N HIS A 128 4.97 -8.86 -23.63
CA HIS A 128 4.74 -7.46 -23.34
C HIS A 128 4.06 -6.75 -24.52
N PRO A 129 3.01 -5.94 -24.29
CA PRO A 129 2.42 -5.13 -25.34
C PRO A 129 3.42 -4.12 -25.90
N SER A 130 3.47 -3.93 -27.22
CA SER A 130 4.41 -2.99 -27.87
C SER A 130 4.27 -1.54 -27.35
N SER A 131 3.09 -1.15 -26.87
CA SER A 131 2.84 0.15 -26.22
C SER A 131 3.58 0.35 -24.89
N LYS A 132 4.11 -0.73 -24.30
CA LYS A 132 4.90 -0.72 -23.05
C LYS A 132 6.41 -0.80 -23.31
N LYS A 133 6.84 -0.77 -24.56
CA LYS A 133 8.26 -0.70 -24.94
C LYS A 133 8.80 0.69 -24.64
N VAL A 134 9.98 0.73 -24.02
CA VAL A 134 10.64 1.96 -23.60
C VAL A 134 12.06 1.98 -24.17
N SER A 135 12.47 3.16 -24.63
CA SER A 135 13.86 3.46 -24.97
C SER A 135 14.55 4.11 -23.78
N LYS A 136 15.74 3.62 -23.41
CA LYS A 136 16.55 4.19 -22.34
C LYS A 136 17.99 4.30 -22.80
N ASP A 137 18.56 5.50 -22.66
CA ASP A 137 19.93 5.81 -23.12
C ASP A 137 20.16 5.48 -24.62
N GLY A 138 19.12 5.67 -25.45
CA GLY A 138 19.17 5.36 -26.88
C GLY A 138 19.02 3.87 -27.22
N ILE A 139 18.91 3.00 -26.22
CA ILE A 139 18.69 1.56 -26.40
C ILE A 139 17.21 1.25 -26.16
N GLU A 140 16.54 0.84 -27.23
CA GLU A 140 15.21 0.24 -27.16
C GLU A 140 15.27 -1.22 -26.71
N GLY A 141 14.17 -1.71 -26.14
CA GLY A 141 14.07 -3.11 -25.69
C GLY A 141 13.93 -3.26 -24.19
N TRP A 142 13.38 -2.24 -23.53
CA TRP A 142 13.05 -2.30 -22.11
C TRP A 142 11.56 -2.12 -21.86
N THR A 143 11.11 -2.51 -20.68
CA THR A 143 9.77 -2.22 -20.17
C THR A 143 9.81 -1.95 -18.67
N ASN A 144 8.87 -1.13 -18.18
CA ASN A 144 8.76 -0.80 -16.77
C ASN A 144 7.66 -1.64 -16.12
N ILE A 145 8.07 -2.64 -15.34
CA ILE A 145 7.21 -3.57 -14.63
C ILE A 145 6.92 -3.03 -13.22
N PHE A 146 5.70 -3.25 -12.75
CA PHE A 146 5.36 -3.11 -11.35
C PHE A 146 5.59 -4.47 -10.68
N ASP A 147 6.70 -4.61 -9.95
CA ASP A 147 7.05 -5.84 -9.25
C ASP A 147 6.43 -5.81 -7.84
N GLU A 148 5.42 -6.65 -7.65
CA GLU A 148 4.54 -6.66 -6.48
C GLU A 148 5.19 -7.38 -5.28
N PHE A 149 5.10 -6.74 -4.12
CA PHE A 149 5.55 -7.29 -2.83
C PHE A 149 4.38 -7.81 -2.01
N VAL A 150 3.24 -7.10 -2.03
CA VAL A 150 1.99 -7.53 -1.38
C VAL A 150 0.81 -7.06 -2.22
N LEU A 151 -0.22 -7.90 -2.32
CA LEU A 151 -1.45 -7.61 -3.06
C LEU A 151 -2.53 -6.98 -2.18
N LEU A 152 -3.44 -6.24 -2.80
CA LEU A 152 -4.71 -5.86 -2.18
C LEU A 152 -5.40 -7.07 -1.54
N ASP A 153 -5.92 -6.89 -0.32
CA ASP A 153 -6.59 -7.90 0.50
C ASP A 153 -5.75 -9.12 0.92
N GLN A 154 -4.46 -9.16 0.53
CA GLN A 154 -3.55 -10.18 1.00
C GLN A 154 -3.39 -10.08 2.52
N THR A 155 -3.48 -11.23 3.18
CA THR A 155 -3.26 -11.33 4.63
C THR A 155 -1.76 -11.34 4.91
N VAL A 156 -1.33 -10.46 5.81
CA VAL A 156 0.04 -10.31 6.28
C VAL A 156 0.08 -10.46 7.80
N ALA A 157 1.02 -11.22 8.31
CA ALA A 157 1.31 -11.36 9.72
C ALA A 157 2.24 -10.26 10.23
N LEU A 158 2.41 -10.19 11.54
CA LEU A 158 3.41 -9.32 12.16
C LEU A 158 4.81 -9.74 11.70
N ASP A 159 5.64 -8.75 11.31
CA ASP A 159 7.00 -8.92 10.80
C ASP A 159 7.14 -9.70 9.48
N ASP A 160 6.02 -9.93 8.78
CA ASP A 160 6.05 -10.54 7.44
C ASP A 160 6.95 -9.72 6.52
N THR A 161 7.97 -10.39 6.00
CA THR A 161 9.04 -9.77 5.24
C THR A 161 9.10 -10.36 3.84
N VAL A 162 8.85 -9.52 2.84
CA VAL A 162 9.03 -9.89 1.44
C VAL A 162 10.35 -9.31 0.95
N ARG A 163 11.22 -10.19 0.45
CA ARG A 163 12.51 -9.82 -0.15
C ARG A 163 12.49 -10.05 -1.65
N ARG A 164 13.10 -9.12 -2.38
CA ARG A 164 13.39 -9.22 -3.80
C ARG A 164 14.79 -8.73 -4.07
N SER A 165 15.34 -9.21 -5.16
CA SER A 165 16.71 -9.00 -5.54
C SER A 165 16.81 -8.45 -6.95
N TYR A 166 17.58 -7.40 -7.11
CA TYR A 166 17.74 -6.71 -8.40
C TYR A 166 19.22 -6.48 -8.69
N THR A 167 19.56 -6.29 -9.96
CA THR A 167 20.90 -5.88 -10.36
C THR A 167 20.90 -4.40 -10.78
N PRO A 168 22.00 -3.67 -10.55
CA PRO A 168 22.16 -2.33 -11.13
C PRO A 168 21.93 -2.34 -12.65
N ALA A 169 21.28 -1.30 -13.16
CA ALA A 169 20.94 -1.22 -14.58
C ALA A 169 22.17 -1.06 -15.48
N LYS A 170 23.24 -0.44 -14.96
CA LYS A 170 24.51 -0.25 -15.66
C LYS A 170 25.68 -0.69 -14.80
N SER A 171 26.72 -1.24 -15.44
CA SER A 171 28.00 -1.47 -14.79
C SER A 171 28.63 -0.14 -14.36
N GLY A 172 29.23 -0.09 -13.17
CA GLY A 172 29.87 1.11 -12.62
C GLY A 172 28.92 2.25 -12.21
N GLN A 173 27.61 2.01 -12.16
CA GLN A 173 26.63 2.99 -11.68
C GLN A 173 26.90 3.32 -10.20
N LYS A 174 27.01 4.63 -9.87
CA LYS A 174 27.31 5.12 -8.52
C LYS A 174 26.12 5.17 -7.56
N THR A 175 24.91 5.21 -8.11
CA THR A 175 23.69 5.35 -7.30
C THR A 175 22.59 4.54 -7.95
N SER A 176 21.89 3.69 -7.20
CA SER A 176 20.67 3.04 -7.65
C SER A 176 19.43 3.71 -7.06
N ILE A 177 18.36 3.78 -7.84
CA ILE A 177 17.10 4.38 -7.42
C ILE A 177 16.02 3.30 -7.48
N VAL A 178 15.39 3.03 -6.35
CA VAL A 178 14.23 2.15 -6.23
C VAL A 178 13.00 3.01 -5.97
N ASN A 179 12.09 3.07 -6.94
CA ASN A 179 10.84 3.79 -6.80
C ASN A 179 9.78 2.84 -6.24
N VAL A 180 9.10 3.25 -5.16
CA VAL A 180 8.01 2.49 -4.52
C VAL A 180 6.67 3.01 -5.05
N TYR A 181 5.79 2.08 -5.39
CA TYR A 181 4.48 2.37 -5.97
C TYR A 181 3.36 1.66 -5.20
N VAL A 182 2.17 2.22 -5.30
CA VAL A 182 0.92 1.67 -4.76
C VAL A 182 -0.15 1.57 -5.84
N SER A 183 -1.04 0.58 -5.72
CA SER A 183 -2.20 0.40 -6.59
C SER A 183 -3.43 0.02 -5.78
N GLU A 184 -4.59 0.54 -6.18
CA GLU A 184 -5.92 0.13 -5.67
C GLU A 184 -6.41 -1.18 -6.31
N ARG A 185 -5.59 -1.83 -7.14
CA ARG A 185 -5.92 -3.08 -7.84
C ARG A 185 -4.82 -4.12 -7.63
N SER A 186 -5.22 -5.39 -7.66
CA SER A 186 -4.34 -6.55 -7.55
C SER A 186 -3.88 -7.14 -8.89
N ASP A 187 -4.25 -6.52 -10.01
CA ASP A 187 -3.94 -6.95 -11.39
C ASP A 187 -3.07 -5.93 -12.14
N ALA A 188 -2.32 -5.10 -11.40
CA ALA A 188 -1.48 -4.07 -12.00
C ALA A 188 -0.13 -4.68 -12.41
N GLU A 189 0.20 -4.66 -13.70
CA GLU A 189 1.46 -5.25 -14.19
C GLU A 189 2.54 -4.21 -14.49
N TYR A 190 2.15 -2.97 -14.79
CA TYR A 190 3.05 -1.91 -15.23
C TYR A 190 2.89 -0.67 -14.36
N ILE A 191 4.00 0.02 -14.10
CA ILE A 191 3.97 1.30 -13.35
C ILE A 191 3.21 2.42 -14.07
N THR A 192 2.91 2.21 -15.36
CA THR A 192 2.14 3.14 -16.21
C THR A 192 0.66 2.78 -16.27
N ASN A 193 0.20 1.73 -15.58
CA ASN A 193 -1.23 1.44 -15.48
C ASN A 193 -1.96 2.58 -14.74
N SER A 194 -3.19 2.87 -15.15
CA SER A 194 -4.04 3.81 -14.44
C SER A 194 -4.29 3.28 -13.03
N ARG A 195 -4.19 4.17 -12.03
CA ARG A 195 -4.25 3.89 -10.57
C ARG A 195 -2.97 3.35 -9.92
N VAL A 196 -1.88 3.17 -10.67
CA VAL A 196 -0.56 2.99 -10.05
C VAL A 196 0.03 4.36 -9.75
N THR A 197 0.35 4.60 -8.48
CA THR A 197 0.87 5.89 -8.01
C THR A 197 2.21 5.70 -7.31
N LYS A 198 3.20 6.53 -7.64
CA LYS A 198 4.48 6.54 -6.93
C LYS A 198 4.28 7.14 -5.53
N CYS A 199 4.68 6.42 -4.49
CA CYS A 199 4.54 6.86 -3.09
C CYS A 199 5.88 7.09 -2.40
N GLY A 200 7.00 6.61 -2.96
CA GLY A 200 8.31 6.74 -2.33
C GLY A 200 9.47 6.54 -3.30
N THR A 201 10.66 6.94 -2.85
CA THR A 201 11.93 6.72 -3.55
C THR A 201 12.99 6.35 -2.54
N LEU A 202 13.71 5.26 -2.79
CA LEU A 202 14.93 4.91 -2.09
C LEU A 202 16.11 5.16 -3.02
N CYS A 203 17.08 5.93 -2.56
CA CYS A 203 18.34 6.16 -3.25
C CYS A 203 19.44 5.39 -2.52
N LEU A 204 20.16 4.52 -3.23
CA LEU A 204 21.27 3.76 -2.70
C LEU A 204 22.55 4.25 -3.36
N ASP A 205 23.52 4.69 -2.56
CA ASP A 205 24.86 4.89 -3.06
C ASP A 205 25.55 3.52 -3.21
N LEU A 206 26.08 3.31 -4.41
CA LEU A 206 26.78 2.12 -4.82
C LEU A 206 28.28 2.43 -4.77
N PRO A 207 28.98 2.12 -3.67
CA PRO A 207 30.41 2.42 -3.56
C PRO A 207 31.19 1.70 -4.67
N TYR A 208 32.17 2.39 -5.25
CA TYR A 208 33.16 1.73 -6.09
C TYR A 208 33.99 0.83 -5.18
N LEU A 209 34.10 -0.45 -5.55
CA LEU A 209 35.27 -1.22 -5.18
C LEU A 209 36.12 -1.37 -6.44
N THR A 210 37.38 -0.93 -6.30
CA THR A 210 38.55 -1.02 -7.19
C THR A 210 38.62 -0.10 -8.42
N GLU A 211 39.58 0.82 -8.38
CA GLU A 211 40.26 1.41 -9.55
C GLU A 211 40.97 0.29 -10.30
N TYR A 212 40.74 0.17 -11.60
CA TYR A 212 41.37 -0.85 -12.44
C TYR A 212 42.62 -0.29 -13.10
N ILE A 213 43.55 -1.17 -13.47
CA ILE A 213 44.78 -0.81 -14.20
C ILE A 213 44.46 -0.11 -15.54
N THR A 214 43.23 -0.24 -16.03
CA THR A 214 42.72 0.38 -17.25
C THR A 214 42.26 1.83 -17.09
N ASP A 215 42.18 2.34 -15.86
CA ASP A 215 41.70 3.70 -15.60
C ASP A 215 42.79 4.75 -15.88
N SER A 216 42.37 5.91 -16.39
CA SER A 216 43.28 7.00 -16.78
C SER A 216 44.09 7.50 -15.57
N GLY A 217 45.41 7.38 -15.64
CA GLY A 217 46.34 7.75 -14.56
C GLY A 217 46.96 6.57 -13.80
N VAL A 218 46.46 5.34 -14.01
CA VAL A 218 47.05 4.12 -13.43
C VAL A 218 48.07 3.53 -14.42
N LYS A 219 49.32 3.31 -13.97
CA LYS A 219 50.37 2.67 -14.79
C LYS A 219 50.56 1.22 -14.36
N LYS A 220 50.47 0.30 -15.33
CA LYS A 220 50.85 -1.10 -15.16
C LYS A 220 52.35 -1.20 -14.85
N CYS A 221 52.70 -1.52 -13.60
CA CYS A 221 54.10 -1.62 -13.16
C CYS A 221 54.73 -3.02 -13.37
N GLY A 222 53.91 -4.03 -13.66
CA GLY A 222 54.37 -5.41 -13.88
C GLY A 222 53.21 -6.35 -14.23
N THR A 223 53.54 -7.58 -14.62
CA THR A 223 52.57 -8.69 -14.75
C THR A 223 53.08 -9.85 -13.94
N LEU A 224 52.32 -10.28 -12.93
CA LEU A 224 52.62 -11.49 -12.17
C LEU A 224 51.74 -12.62 -12.74
N CYS A 225 52.35 -13.61 -13.38
CA CYS A 225 51.67 -14.84 -13.76
C CYS A 225 51.77 -15.81 -12.58
N LEU A 226 50.65 -16.12 -11.95
CA LEU A 226 50.54 -17.17 -10.95
C LEU A 226 49.82 -18.35 -11.57
N ASP A 227 50.43 -19.54 -11.47
CA ASP A 227 49.79 -20.80 -11.82
C ASP A 227 48.89 -21.21 -10.66
N LEU A 228 47.58 -21.04 -10.84
CA LEU A 228 46.58 -21.24 -9.79
C LEU A 228 45.94 -22.61 -9.93
N THR A 229 46.67 -23.64 -9.52
CA THR A 229 46.09 -24.98 -9.25
C THR A 229 45.59 -25.12 -7.82
N ASP A 230 45.68 -24.08 -7.00
CA ASP A 230 45.21 -24.08 -5.61
C ASP A 230 43.76 -23.56 -5.48
N LEU A 231 42.90 -24.41 -4.90
CA LEU A 231 41.48 -24.16 -4.60
C LEU A 231 41.23 -22.99 -3.63
N GLN A 232 42.28 -22.35 -3.12
CA GLN A 232 42.18 -21.21 -2.20
C GLN A 232 42.03 -19.85 -2.91
N TYR A 233 42.20 -19.79 -4.24
CA TYR A 233 42.15 -18.53 -5.01
C TYR A 233 40.82 -18.22 -5.72
N GLN A 234 39.72 -18.90 -5.38
CA GLN A 234 38.38 -18.51 -5.86
C GLN A 234 37.87 -17.17 -5.28
N GLN A 235 38.62 -16.50 -4.41
CA GLN A 235 38.22 -15.24 -3.77
C GLN A 235 38.37 -13.98 -4.65
N SER A 236 38.97 -14.08 -5.85
CA SER A 236 39.18 -12.94 -6.77
C SER A 236 38.26 -12.92 -8.00
N ILE A 237 37.13 -13.62 -7.95
CA ILE A 237 36.05 -13.44 -8.93
C ILE A 237 35.26 -12.19 -8.51
N PRO A 238 34.91 -11.26 -9.43
CA PRO A 238 34.08 -10.11 -9.08
C PRO A 238 32.77 -10.61 -8.48
N LYS A 239 32.57 -10.35 -7.18
CA LYS A 239 31.32 -10.68 -6.50
C LYS A 239 30.17 -9.96 -7.21
N ARG A 240 29.16 -10.70 -7.64
CA ARG A 240 28.00 -10.12 -8.34
C ARG A 240 27.30 -9.21 -7.33
N ARG A 241 27.07 -7.95 -7.72
CA ARG A 241 26.34 -6.99 -6.87
C ARG A 241 24.84 -7.17 -7.03
N GLU A 242 24.17 -7.23 -5.89
CA GLU A 242 22.74 -7.43 -5.78
C GLU A 242 22.15 -6.33 -4.89
N ILE A 243 21.10 -5.67 -5.38
CA ILE A 243 20.30 -4.75 -4.60
C ILE A 243 19.17 -5.57 -3.99
N GLN A 244 19.26 -5.81 -2.69
CA GLN A 244 18.22 -6.48 -1.93
C GLN A 244 17.22 -5.45 -1.43
N THR A 245 16.02 -5.45 -2.00
CA THR A 245 14.90 -4.65 -1.51
C THR A 245 14.03 -5.50 -0.59
N ARG A 246 13.60 -4.90 0.51
CA ARG A 246 12.79 -5.52 1.54
C ARG A 246 11.62 -4.62 1.89
N MET A 247 10.43 -5.20 1.95
CA MET A 247 9.27 -4.60 2.61
C MET A 247 8.86 -5.44 3.81
N VAL A 248 8.68 -4.78 4.95
CA VAL A 248 8.20 -5.39 6.19
C VAL A 248 6.79 -4.87 6.47
N PHE A 249 5.88 -5.81 6.74
CA PHE A 249 4.46 -5.57 6.97
C PHE A 249 4.04 -5.97 8.39
N GLY A 250 2.79 -5.69 8.74
CA GLY A 250 2.20 -6.15 10.01
C GLY A 250 2.27 -5.16 11.18
N ASP A 251 3.16 -4.17 11.14
CA ASP A 251 3.21 -3.06 12.10
C ASP A 251 2.14 -1.98 11.79
N THR A 252 2.19 -0.80 12.43
CA THR A 252 1.38 0.39 12.05
C THR A 252 1.88 1.07 10.79
N GLU A 253 3.12 0.76 10.38
CA GLU A 253 3.82 1.36 9.25
C GLU A 253 4.37 0.26 8.33
N ILE A 254 4.43 0.55 7.04
CA ILE A 254 5.16 -0.29 6.08
C ILE A 254 6.60 0.22 6.04
N LYS A 255 7.54 -0.66 6.36
CA LYS A 255 8.98 -0.31 6.33
C LYS A 255 9.58 -0.84 5.04
N VAL A 256 10.14 0.06 4.24
CA VAL A 256 10.83 -0.29 2.99
C VAL A 256 12.30 0.04 3.15
N SER A 257 13.17 -0.92 2.86
CA SER A 257 14.62 -0.75 2.86
C SER A 257 15.23 -1.39 1.63
N ALA A 258 16.31 -0.83 1.13
CA ALA A 258 17.10 -1.45 0.07
C ALA A 258 18.58 -1.42 0.47
N LEU A 259 19.27 -2.53 0.25
CA LEU A 259 20.68 -2.72 0.62
C LEU A 259 21.46 -3.22 -0.58
N ASP A 260 22.68 -2.72 -0.72
CA ASP A 260 23.64 -3.26 -1.67
C ASP A 260 24.45 -4.40 -1.04
N VAL A 261 24.49 -5.55 -1.70
CA VAL A 261 25.13 -6.77 -1.21
C VAL A 261 26.08 -7.31 -2.28
N ALA A 262 27.29 -7.69 -1.87
CA ALA A 262 28.25 -8.40 -2.72
C ALA A 262 28.09 -9.91 -2.52
N THR A 263 27.74 -10.63 -3.58
CA THR A 263 27.56 -12.11 -3.59
C THR A 263 28.73 -12.82 -4.26
#